data_AF-A0AAN1ITW3-F1
#
_entry.id   AF-A0AAN1ITW3-F1
#
_cell.length_a   1.000
_cell.length_b   1.000
_cell.length_c   1.000
_cell.angle_alpha   90.00
_cell.angle_beta   90.00
_cell.angle_gamma   90.00
#
_symmetry.space_group_name_H-M   'P 1'
#
loop_
_entity.id
_entity.type
_entity.pdbx_description
1 polymer ?
#
loop_
_entity_poly.entity_id
_entity_poly.type
_entity_poly.pdbx_seq_one_letter_code
_entity_poly.pdbx_strand_id
1 'polypeptide(L)'
;MHNEINFKYQEGRLSIHSDKSTGSNFWLYPPLCLTHKELQILYCILQGKSVNDIAEYRNRSSKTIWGQKKHIYLKLGIQSDVTIYRDLMQKGIILFEKQKQITIG
;
A
#
# COMPACT_ATOMS: atom_id res chain seq x y z
N MET A 1 -16.37 14.59 8.82
CA MET A 1 -15.01 14.87 8.31
C MET A 1 -14.47 13.59 7.71
N HIS A 2 -14.58 13.40 6.40
CA HIS A 2 -14.00 12.24 5.72
C HIS A 2 -12.49 12.49 5.60
N ASN A 3 -11.68 11.69 6.31
CA ASN A 3 -10.22 11.71 6.17
C ASN A 3 -9.84 11.13 4.80
N GLU A 4 -10.09 11.86 3.72
CA GLU A 4 -9.72 11.45 2.37
C GLU A 4 -8.30 10.91 2.39
N ILE A 5 -8.14 9.61 2.13
CA ILE A 5 -6.84 9.02 1.88
C ILE A 5 -6.36 9.70 0.62
N ASN A 6 -5.49 10.70 0.82
CA ASN A 6 -4.93 11.49 -0.25
C ASN A 6 -3.89 10.58 -0.93
N PHE A 7 -4.36 9.78 -1.88
CA PHE A 7 -3.51 8.90 -2.66
C PHE A 7 -2.56 9.79 -3.45
N LYS A 8 -1.30 9.84 -3.01
CA LYS A 8 -0.23 10.50 -3.74
C LYS A 8 0.15 9.62 -4.93
N TYR A 9 -0.67 9.66 -5.97
CA TYR A 9 -0.38 9.08 -7.27
C TYR A 9 0.63 9.99 -7.98
N GLN A 10 1.84 9.49 -8.21
CA GLN A 10 2.83 10.12 -9.07
C GLN A 10 3.27 9.10 -10.13
N GLU A 11 3.13 9.47 -11.41
CA GLU A 11 3.54 8.62 -12.55
C GLU A 11 2.97 7.18 -12.52
N GLY A 12 1.72 7.02 -12.06
CA GLY A 12 1.08 5.70 -11.95
C GLY A 12 1.55 4.86 -10.75
N ARG A 13 2.30 5.44 -9.82
CA ARG A 13 2.80 4.81 -8.59
C ARG A 13 2.22 5.50 -7.35
N LEU A 14 2.07 4.74 -6.27
CA LEU A 14 1.55 5.20 -4.99
C LEU A 14 2.69 5.32 -3.97
N SER A 15 2.93 6.49 -3.39
CA SER A 15 3.94 6.63 -2.34
C SER A 15 3.43 6.03 -1.01
N ILE A 16 4.01 4.92 -0.56
CA ILE A 16 3.65 4.28 0.72
C ILE A 16 4.32 5.03 1.87
N HIS A 17 5.64 5.15 1.84
CA HIS A 17 6.39 5.74 2.94
C HIS A 17 7.53 6.56 2.38
N SER A 18 7.65 7.80 2.85
CA SER A 18 8.74 8.72 2.52
C SER A 18 9.41 9.07 3.83
N ASP A 19 10.50 8.37 4.12
CA ASP A 19 11.32 8.71 5.28
C ASP A 19 12.24 9.86 4.88
N LYS A 20 11.93 11.05 5.41
CA LYS A 20 12.69 12.29 5.13
C LYS A 20 14.12 12.21 5.67
N SER A 21 14.38 11.37 6.67
CA SER A 21 15.70 11.25 7.30
C SER A 21 16.69 10.43 6.45
N THR A 22 16.20 9.46 5.69
CA THR A 22 17.03 8.55 4.86
C THR A 22 16.92 8.82 3.36
N GLY A 23 16.02 9.72 2.94
CA GLY A 23 15.76 9.99 1.52
C GLY A 23 15.19 8.79 0.78
N SER A 24 14.54 7.88 1.51
CA SER A 24 14.04 6.61 0.98
C SER A 24 12.54 6.70 0.73
N ASN A 25 12.15 6.46 -0.53
CA ASN A 25 10.75 6.42 -0.93
C ASN A 25 10.36 5.00 -1.33
N PHE A 26 9.25 4.52 -0.76
CA PHE A 26 8.64 3.27 -1.16
C PHE A 26 7.50 3.55 -2.15
N TRP A 27 7.65 3.04 -3.36
CA TRP A 27 6.65 3.13 -4.42
C TRP A 27 5.87 1.83 -4.51
N LEU A 28 4.54 1.94 -4.51
CA LEU A 28 3.61 0.86 -4.80
C LEU A 28 3.12 0.99 -6.24
N TYR A 29 3.39 -0.04 -7.03
CA TYR A 29 2.86 -0.19 -8.37
C TYR A 29 1.50 -0.85 -8.27
N PRO A 30 0.42 -0.24 -8.75
CA PRO A 30 -0.90 -0.84 -8.71
C PRO A 30 -0.92 -2.11 -9.58
N PRO A 31 -1.07 -3.31 -8.98
CA PRO A 31 -1.10 -4.53 -9.77
C PRO A 31 -2.42 -4.59 -10.53
N LEU A 32 -2.36 -4.92 -11.82
CA LEU A 32 -3.51 -4.94 -12.75
C LEU A 32 -4.65 -5.88 -12.29
N CYS A 33 -4.33 -6.87 -11.44
CA CYS A 33 -5.29 -7.82 -10.89
C CYS A 33 -6.18 -7.25 -9.78
N LEU A 34 -5.86 -6.06 -9.25
CA LEU A 34 -6.63 -5.40 -8.20
C LEU A 34 -7.49 -4.27 -8.77
N THR A 35 -8.73 -4.23 -8.30
CA THR A 35 -9.61 -3.08 -8.52
C THR A 35 -9.15 -1.87 -7.71
N HIS A 36 -9.59 -0.67 -8.09
CA HIS A 36 -9.28 0.56 -7.35
C HIS A 36 -9.60 0.41 -5.85
N LYS A 37 -10.75 -0.19 -5.51
CA LYS A 37 -11.16 -0.41 -4.11
C LYS A 37 -10.20 -1.32 -3.35
N GLU A 38 -9.70 -2.37 -3.99
CA GLU A 38 -8.75 -3.31 -3.39
C GLU A 38 -7.38 -2.66 -3.19
N LEU A 39 -6.93 -1.90 -4.19
CA LEU A 39 -5.68 -1.15 -4.12
C LEU A 39 -5.65 -0.17 -2.95
N GLN A 40 -6.76 0.53 -2.69
CA GLN A 40 -6.86 1.42 -1.54
C GLN A 40 -6.74 0.67 -0.20
N ILE A 41 -7.33 -0.52 -0.07
CA ILE A 41 -7.21 -1.35 1.13
C ILE A 41 -5.78 -1.82 1.31
N LEU A 42 -5.16 -2.29 0.23
CA LEU A 42 -3.75 -2.68 0.23
C LEU A 42 -2.87 -1.50 0.66
N TYR A 43 -3.10 -0.31 0.12
CA TYR A 43 -2.39 0.90 0.50
C TYR A 43 -2.52 1.21 1.99
N CYS A 44 -3.73 1.15 2.56
CA CYS A 44 -3.93 1.33 4.00
C CYS A 44 -3.17 0.29 4.84
N ILE A 45 -3.20 -0.98 4.43
CA ILE A 45 -2.47 -2.05 5.12
C ILE A 45 -0.97 -1.77 5.10
N LEU A 46 -0.44 -1.30 3.97
CA LEU A 46 0.97 -0.93 3.81
C LEU A 46 1.37 0.35 4.54
N GLN A 47 0.38 1.18 4.91
CA GLN A 47 0.56 2.30 5.84
C GLN A 47 0.53 1.86 7.32
N GLY A 48 0.31 0.58 7.59
CA GLY A 48 0.15 0.05 8.95
C GLY A 48 -1.24 0.32 9.57
N LYS A 49 -2.26 0.66 8.76
CA LYS A 49 -3.63 0.79 9.27
C LYS A 49 -4.26 -0.57 9.54
N SER A 50 -5.00 -0.66 10.63
CA SER A 50 -5.73 -1.88 10.97
C SER A 50 -6.96 -2.06 10.10
N VAL A 51 -7.48 -3.29 10.02
CA VAL A 51 -8.74 -3.56 9.30
C VAL A 51 -9.93 -2.80 9.88
N ASN A 52 -9.89 -2.43 11.16
CA ASN A 52 -10.91 -1.63 11.81
C ASN A 52 -10.84 -0.17 11.36
N ASP A 53 -9.64 0.42 11.31
CA ASP A 53 -9.47 1.79 10.79
C ASP A 53 -9.96 1.89 9.33
N ILE A 54 -9.66 0.87 8.53
CA ILE A 54 -10.10 0.78 7.13
C ILE A 54 -11.62 0.61 7.04
N ALA A 55 -12.21 -0.15 7.95
CA ALA A 55 -13.65 -0.38 8.04
C ALA A 55 -14.41 0.90 8.39
N GLU A 56 -13.94 1.64 9.41
CA GLU A 56 -14.45 2.96 9.75
C GLU A 56 -14.29 3.92 8.57
N TYR A 57 -13.12 3.94 7.93
CA TYR A 57 -12.87 4.81 6.78
C TYR A 57 -13.82 4.53 5.61
N ARG A 58 -14.08 3.25 5.33
CA ARG A 58 -14.98 2.80 4.24
C ARG A 58 -16.45 2.81 4.64
N ASN A 59 -16.79 3.12 5.89
CA ASN A 59 -18.12 3.00 6.46
C ASN A 59 -18.75 1.62 6.19
N ARG A 60 -17.95 0.56 6.41
CA ARG A 60 -18.33 -0.85 6.20
C ARG A 60 -17.94 -1.66 7.43
N SER A 61 -18.59 -2.82 7.63
CA SER A 61 -18.23 -3.73 8.71
C SER A 61 -16.82 -4.30 8.51
N SER A 62 -16.06 -4.44 9.61
CA SER A 62 -14.74 -5.07 9.64
C SER A 62 -14.72 -6.46 9.00
N LYS A 63 -15.84 -7.19 9.07
CA LYS A 63 -15.98 -8.51 8.44
C LYS A 63 -15.89 -8.44 6.91
N THR A 64 -16.47 -7.40 6.31
CA THR A 64 -16.41 -7.16 4.86
C THR A 64 -15.01 -6.75 4.44
N ILE A 65 -14.34 -5.89 5.20
CA ILE A 65 -12.94 -5.49 4.93
C ILE A 65 -12.00 -6.68 5.05
N TRP A 66 -12.17 -7.52 6.07
CA TRP A 66 -11.37 -8.75 6.23
C TRP A 66 -11.55 -9.70 5.04
N GLY A 67 -12.78 -9.88 4.56
CA GLY A 67 -13.04 -10.65 3.34
C GLY A 67 -12.36 -10.08 2.11
N GLN A 68 -12.43 -8.75 1.91
CA GLN A 68 -11.74 -8.07 0.80
C GLN A 68 -10.21 -8.21 0.93
N LYS A 69 -9.66 -7.99 2.12
CA LYS A 69 -8.25 -8.21 2.43
C LYS A 69 -7.81 -9.64 2.08
N LYS A 70 -8.56 -10.65 2.50
CA LYS A 70 -8.27 -12.05 2.18
C LYS A 70 -8.28 -12.30 0.67
N HIS A 71 -9.24 -11.72 -0.05
CA HIS A 71 -9.31 -11.86 -1.50
C HIS A 71 -8.12 -11.18 -2.21
N ILE A 72 -7.69 -10.01 -1.73
CA ILE A 72 -6.47 -9.33 -2.18
C ILE A 72 -5.26 -10.23 -1.96
N TYR A 73 -5.16 -10.84 -0.78
CA TYR A 73 -4.04 -11.71 -0.43
C TYR A 73 -3.99 -12.94 -1.33
N LEU A 74 -5.14 -13.56 -1.62
CA LEU A 74 -5.22 -14.66 -2.57
C LEU A 74 -4.83 -14.24 -3.99
N LYS A 75 -5.33 -13.10 -4.49
CA LYS A 75 -4.97 -12.57 -5.82
C LYS A 75 -3.49 -12.27 -5.96
N LEU A 76 -2.89 -11.73 -4.90
CA LEU A 76 -1.48 -11.38 -4.87
C LEU A 76 -0.59 -12.55 -4.46
N GLY A 77 -1.14 -13.65 -3.95
CA GLY A 77 -0.37 -14.78 -3.42
C GLY A 77 0.34 -14.49 -2.08
N ILE A 78 -0.20 -13.58 -1.27
CA ILE A 78 0.31 -13.24 0.07
C ILE A 78 -0.24 -14.25 1.08
N GLN A 79 0.63 -14.79 1.93
CA GLN A 79 0.24 -15.77 2.94
C GLN A 79 -0.13 -15.11 4.27
N SER A 80 0.53 -14.02 4.66
CA SER A 80 0.31 -13.38 5.95
C SER A 80 0.62 -11.88 5.92
N ASP A 81 0.03 -11.16 6.87
CA ASP A 81 0.23 -9.71 7.06
C ASP A 81 1.71 -9.37 7.26
N VAL A 82 2.43 -10.23 7.98
CA VAL A 82 3.87 -10.09 8.22
C VAL A 82 4.72 -10.38 6.97
N THR A 83 4.22 -11.18 6.04
CA THR A 83 4.94 -11.49 4.80
C THR A 83 4.58 -10.55 3.66
N ILE A 84 3.59 -9.66 3.85
CA ILE A 84 3.07 -8.81 2.78
C ILE A 84 4.17 -8.01 2.09
N TYR A 85 5.03 -7.33 2.85
CA TYR A 85 6.10 -6.51 2.26
C TYR A 85 7.07 -7.38 1.45
N ARG A 86 7.49 -8.52 2.02
CA ARG A 86 8.39 -9.46 1.33
C ARG A 86 7.76 -9.99 0.04
N ASP A 87 6.51 -10.46 0.10
CA ASP A 87 5.83 -11.09 -1.03
C ASP A 87 5.56 -10.04 -2.14
N LEU A 88 5.22 -8.81 -1.77
CA LEU A 88 5.05 -7.69 -2.72
C LEU A 88 6.38 -7.24 -3.34
N MET A 89 7.47 -7.20 -2.57
CA MET A 89 8.81 -6.90 -3.09
C MET A 89 9.29 -7.99 -4.05
N GLN A 90 9.08 -9.27 -3.72
CA GLN A 90 9.40 -10.39 -4.61
C GLN A 90 8.65 -10.32 -5.94
N LYS A 91 7.42 -9.79 -5.94
CA LYS A 91 6.60 -9.59 -7.13
C LYS A 91 6.91 -8.29 -7.88
N GLY A 92 7.81 -7.45 -7.37
CA GLY A 92 8.12 -6.14 -7.95
C GLY A 92 6.96 -5.13 -7.84
N ILE A 93 6.00 -5.38 -6.96
CA ILE A 93 4.84 -4.50 -6.72
C ILE A 93 5.26 -3.32 -5.83
N ILE A 94 6.22 -3.55 -4.93
CA ILE A 94 6.85 -2.47 -4.16
C ILE A 94 8.29 -2.32 -4.64
N LEU A 95 8.69 -1.10 -4.97
CA LEU A 95 10.09 -0.74 -5.20
C LEU A 95 10.55 0.28 -4.17
N PHE A 96 11.79 0.10 -3.75
CA PHE A 96 12.51 1.04 -2.92
C PHE A 96 13.36 1.92 -3.83
N GLU A 97 13.11 3.23 -3.81
CA GLU A 97 13.94 4.20 -4.50
C GLU A 97 14.62 5.09 -3.45
N LYS A 98 15.96 5.05 -3.46
CA LYS A 98 16.78 5.97 -2.66
C LYS A 98 17.03 7.22 -3.50
N GLN A 99 16.63 8.39 -3.02
CA GLN A 99 16.99 9.64 -3.67
C GLN A 99 18.52 9.77 -3.65
N LYS A 100 19.13 9.79 -4.83
CA LYS A 100 20.52 10.21 -4.98
C LYS A 100 20.58 11.69 -4.60
N GLN A 101 21.24 12.00 -3.49
CA GLN A 101 21.73 13.37 -3.27
C GLN A 101 22.71 13.67 -4.40
N ILE A 102 22.24 14.41 -5.41
CA ILE A 102 23.12 14.98 -6.43
C ILE A 102 23.96 16.01 -5.67
N THR A 103 25.15 15.60 -5.25
CA THR A 103 26.18 16.51 -4.78
C THR A 103 26.74 17.16 -6.04
N ILE A 104 26.14 18.30 -6.41
CA ILE A 104 26.75 19.22 -7.37
C ILE A 104 27.90 19.90 -6.62
N GLY A 105 29.12 19.49 -6.96
CA GLY A 105 30.37 20.15 -6.58
C GLY A 105 30.86 21.02 -7.73
#